data_AF-T0ZZ56-F1
#
_entry.id   AF-T0ZZ56-F1
#
_cell.length_a   1.000
_cell.length_b   1.000
_cell.length_c   1.000
_cell.angle_alpha   90.00
_cell.angle_beta   90.00
_cell.angle_gamma   90.00
#
_symmetry.space_group_name_H-M   'P 1'
#
loop_
_entity.id
_entity.type
_entity.pdbx_description
1 polymer ?
#
loop_
_entity_poly.entity_id
_entity_poly.type
_entity_poly.pdbx_seq_one_letter_code
_entity_poly.pdbx_strand_id
1 'polypeptide(L)'
;SVIAWLFAIVALPIVGVGAYLIFGFKYFKARDFRTKSSRDRSIYERVTKGQEPGLPDETSRQLPALTSNLDMARMLWADGGSTLTTGNSVDYFTSGEAMFAALFEAIAHAKHHIHLEYYLLQNDALVERLLTILEAKAKEGVEVRLLYDDLGNEVPRLRYRGFAKAGGHVSSFYRGLAPAIGFRINYRNHRKIAVIDGALGFIGGFNLGEDYLGLGPLGAWRDTTVLIRGDAVKGLQLRFALDWHWATKEDVP
;
A
#
# COMPACT_ATOMS: atom_id res chain seq x y z
N SER A 1 4.32 -15.99 24.41
CA SER A 1 3.91 -17.38 24.73
C SER A 1 2.77 -17.33 25.75
N VAL A 2 1.80 -18.23 25.68
CA VAL A 2 0.69 -18.35 26.67
C VAL A 2 1.23 -18.59 28.08
N ILE A 3 2.34 -19.34 28.18
CA ILE A 3 3.01 -19.67 29.44
C ILE A 3 3.55 -18.41 30.15
N ALA A 4 4.11 -17.46 29.40
CA ALA A 4 4.61 -16.21 29.97
C ALA A 4 3.48 -15.35 30.58
N TRP A 5 2.29 -15.37 29.97
CA TRP A 5 1.11 -14.68 30.51
C TRP A 5 0.56 -15.36 31.76
N LEU A 6 0.55 -16.69 31.78
CA LEU A 6 0.17 -17.45 32.98
C LEU A 6 1.11 -17.12 34.15
N PHE A 7 2.43 -17.10 33.93
CA PHE A 7 3.40 -16.70 34.95
C PHE A 7 3.18 -15.26 35.43
N ALA A 8 2.94 -14.31 34.52
CA ALA A 8 2.69 -12.91 34.88
C ALA A 8 1.40 -12.73 35.71
N ILE A 9 0.33 -13.45 35.36
CA ILE A 9 -0.95 -13.42 36.09
C ILE A 9 -0.81 -14.08 37.46
N VAL A 10 -0.10 -15.20 37.57
CA VAL A 10 0.12 -15.88 38.86
C VAL A 10 1.02 -15.05 39.78
N ALA A 11 2.11 -14.48 39.25
CA ALA A 11 3.06 -13.69 40.04
C ALA A 11 2.48 -12.33 40.47
N LEU A 12 1.63 -11.72 39.65
CA LEU A 12 1.02 -10.43 39.90
C LEU A 12 -0.46 -10.45 39.49
N PRO A 13 -1.40 -10.87 40.35
CA PRO A 13 -2.79 -11.14 39.94
C PRO A 13 -3.51 -9.96 39.29
N ILE A 14 -3.46 -8.78 39.92
CA ILE A 14 -4.16 -7.59 39.41
C ILE A 14 -3.41 -7.00 38.20
N VAL A 15 -2.09 -6.85 38.31
CA VAL A 15 -1.26 -6.24 37.25
C VAL A 15 -1.14 -7.14 36.03
N GLY A 16 -0.96 -8.45 36.23
CA GLY A 16 -0.87 -9.47 35.20
C GLY A 16 -2.18 -9.66 34.46
N VAL A 17 -3.34 -9.63 35.16
CA VAL A 17 -4.65 -9.61 34.48
C VAL A 17 -4.84 -8.31 33.71
N GLY A 18 -4.53 -7.15 34.31
CA GLY A 18 -4.59 -5.86 33.61
C GLY A 18 -3.71 -5.83 32.36
N ALA A 19 -2.45 -6.26 32.48
CA ALA A 19 -1.52 -6.39 31.37
C ALA A 19 -1.97 -7.48 30.37
N TYR A 20 -2.63 -8.55 30.77
CA TYR A 20 -3.17 -9.54 29.82
C TYR A 20 -4.37 -9.01 29.05
N LEU A 21 -5.28 -8.29 29.70
CA LEU A 21 -6.44 -7.68 29.05
C LEU A 21 -6.03 -6.58 28.07
N ILE A 22 -4.96 -5.85 28.40
CA ILE A 22 -4.32 -4.91 27.49
C ILE A 22 -3.57 -5.74 26.42
N PHE A 23 -2.51 -6.46 26.77
CA PHE A 23 -1.53 -7.05 25.84
C PHE A 23 -1.72 -8.50 25.37
N GLY A 24 -2.38 -9.34 26.14
CA GLY A 24 -2.62 -10.75 25.81
C GLY A 24 -3.90 -11.01 25.01
N PHE A 25 -4.87 -10.09 25.04
CA PHE A 25 -6.19 -10.27 24.43
C PHE A 25 -6.16 -10.08 22.89
N LYS A 26 -5.73 -11.11 22.17
CA LYS A 26 -5.64 -11.15 20.69
C LYS A 26 -6.96 -11.47 19.97
N TYR A 27 -8.06 -11.74 20.69
CA TYR A 27 -9.20 -12.49 20.16
C TYR A 27 -10.06 -11.75 19.12
N PHE A 28 -10.35 -10.46 19.33
CA PHE A 28 -11.25 -9.72 18.44
C PHE A 28 -10.56 -9.21 17.15
N LYS A 29 -9.23 -9.03 17.18
CA LYS A 29 -8.46 -8.28 16.15
C LYS A 29 -7.95 -9.16 15.01
N ALA A 30 -7.55 -10.40 15.31
CA ALA A 30 -7.17 -11.36 14.28
C ALA A 30 -8.35 -11.76 13.40
N ARG A 31 -9.60 -11.68 13.90
CA ARG A 31 -10.78 -12.07 13.14
C ARG A 31 -11.02 -11.16 11.95
N ASP A 32 -11.02 -9.83 12.14
CA ASP A 32 -11.31 -8.87 11.08
C ASP A 32 -10.24 -8.90 9.97
N PHE A 33 -8.96 -8.97 10.35
CA PHE A 33 -7.85 -9.12 9.38
C PHE A 33 -7.83 -10.47 8.70
N ARG A 34 -8.17 -11.55 9.43
CA ARG A 34 -8.31 -12.88 8.82
C ARG A 34 -9.46 -12.90 7.83
N THR A 35 -10.60 -12.28 8.16
CA THR A 35 -11.73 -12.15 7.23
C THR A 35 -11.36 -11.30 6.02
N LYS A 36 -10.67 -10.17 6.19
CA LYS A 36 -10.10 -9.39 5.07
C LYS A 36 -9.18 -10.26 4.23
N SER A 37 -8.21 -10.92 4.85
CA SER A 37 -7.22 -11.74 4.15
C SER A 37 -7.85 -12.89 3.38
N SER A 38 -8.85 -13.58 3.96
CA SER A 38 -9.59 -14.65 3.28
C SER A 38 -10.41 -14.12 2.11
N ARG A 39 -11.00 -12.92 2.23
CA ARG A 39 -11.72 -12.28 1.14
C ARG A 39 -10.79 -11.80 0.03
N ASP A 40 -9.70 -11.12 0.37
CA ASP A 40 -8.67 -10.70 -0.58
C ASP A 40 -8.18 -11.94 -1.35
N ARG A 41 -7.87 -13.04 -0.63
CA ARG A 41 -7.43 -14.31 -1.23
C ARG A 41 -8.45 -14.87 -2.22
N SER A 42 -9.74 -14.93 -1.87
CA SER A 42 -10.76 -15.45 -2.78
C SER A 42 -11.02 -14.54 -3.99
N ILE A 43 -10.73 -13.25 -3.88
CA ILE A 43 -10.74 -12.34 -5.04
C ILE A 43 -9.52 -12.61 -5.92
N TYR A 44 -8.32 -12.70 -5.34
CA TYR A 44 -7.12 -13.06 -6.09
C TYR A 44 -7.31 -14.38 -6.84
N GLU A 45 -7.71 -15.46 -6.15
CA GLU A 45 -7.95 -16.76 -6.78
C GLU A 45 -8.95 -16.71 -7.94
N ARG A 46 -9.98 -15.85 -7.86
CA ARG A 46 -10.93 -15.68 -8.97
C ARG A 46 -10.33 -14.92 -10.14
N VAL A 47 -9.57 -13.87 -9.88
CA VAL A 47 -8.94 -13.03 -10.92
C VAL A 47 -7.81 -13.79 -11.61
N THR A 48 -7.08 -14.62 -10.86
CA THR A 48 -5.86 -15.27 -11.33
C THR A 48 -6.07 -16.72 -11.78
N LYS A 49 -7.28 -17.27 -11.63
CA LYS A 49 -7.60 -18.65 -12.02
C LYS A 49 -7.09 -18.99 -13.42
N GLY A 50 -6.30 -20.06 -13.55
CA GLY A 50 -5.73 -20.49 -14.83
C GLY A 50 -4.46 -19.73 -15.26
N GLN A 51 -3.96 -18.84 -14.42
CA GLN A 51 -2.69 -18.11 -14.61
C GLN A 51 -1.57 -18.70 -13.76
N GLU A 52 -1.66 -19.98 -13.37
CA GLU A 52 -0.59 -20.66 -12.66
C GLU A 52 0.73 -20.54 -13.45
N PRO A 53 1.88 -20.30 -12.79
CA PRO A 53 3.19 -20.34 -13.44
C PRO A 53 3.52 -21.76 -13.94
N GLY A 54 3.03 -22.10 -15.12
CA GLY A 54 3.46 -23.24 -15.92
C GLY A 54 4.67 -22.87 -16.78
N LEU A 55 5.33 -23.87 -17.35
CA LEU A 55 6.16 -23.66 -18.55
C LEU A 55 5.17 -23.54 -19.71
N PRO A 56 4.96 -22.36 -20.35
CA PRO A 56 4.31 -22.39 -21.65
C PRO A 56 5.37 -22.92 -22.61
N ASP A 57 5.13 -24.05 -23.27
CA ASP A 57 6.13 -24.70 -24.14
C ASP A 57 6.73 -23.73 -25.19
N GLU A 58 6.02 -22.65 -25.54
CA GLU A 58 6.53 -21.58 -26.40
C GLU A 58 7.13 -20.38 -25.64
N THR A 59 6.48 -19.85 -24.59
CA THR A 59 6.98 -18.67 -23.85
C THR A 59 8.26 -18.97 -23.07
N SER A 60 8.43 -20.22 -22.60
CA SER A 60 9.65 -20.68 -21.91
C SER A 60 10.87 -20.67 -22.81
N ARG A 61 10.67 -20.87 -24.13
CA ARG A 61 11.75 -20.86 -25.13
C ARG A 61 12.18 -19.45 -25.52
N GLN A 62 11.30 -18.47 -25.36
CA GLN A 62 11.55 -17.08 -25.74
C GLN A 62 12.14 -16.21 -24.62
N LEU A 63 12.10 -16.68 -23.36
CA LEU A 63 12.57 -15.93 -22.19
C LEU A 63 13.51 -16.79 -21.31
N PRO A 64 14.82 -16.86 -21.63
CA PRO A 64 15.79 -17.62 -20.82
C PRO A 64 15.84 -17.18 -19.34
N ALA A 65 15.62 -15.89 -19.08
CA ALA A 65 15.54 -15.33 -17.73
C ALA A 65 14.29 -15.80 -16.94
N LEU A 66 13.24 -16.24 -17.64
CA LEU A 66 12.07 -16.84 -16.99
C LEU A 66 12.39 -18.25 -16.50
N THR A 67 13.12 -19.03 -17.31
CA THR A 67 13.51 -20.40 -16.97
C THR A 67 14.38 -20.43 -15.71
N SER A 68 15.28 -19.45 -15.53
CA SER A 68 16.13 -19.35 -14.34
C SER A 68 15.39 -18.90 -13.07
N ASN A 69 14.18 -18.34 -13.18
CA ASN A 69 13.42 -17.78 -12.06
C ASN A 69 12.05 -18.44 -11.86
N LEU A 70 11.79 -19.56 -12.55
CA LEU A 70 10.48 -20.21 -12.52
C LEU A 70 10.09 -20.71 -11.12
N ASP A 71 11.07 -21.18 -10.34
CA ASP A 71 10.81 -21.62 -8.96
C ASP A 71 10.40 -20.45 -8.05
N MET A 72 10.98 -19.26 -8.26
CA MET A 72 10.55 -18.05 -7.57
C MET A 72 9.13 -17.65 -7.99
N ALA A 73 8.80 -17.71 -9.29
CA ALA A 73 7.45 -17.43 -9.76
C ALA A 73 6.43 -18.40 -9.14
N ARG A 74 6.75 -19.71 -9.11
CA ARG A 74 5.91 -20.74 -8.47
C ARG A 74 5.76 -20.51 -6.97
N MET A 75 6.83 -20.12 -6.27
CA MET A 75 6.78 -19.79 -4.85
C MET A 75 5.87 -18.59 -4.58
N LEU A 76 6.01 -17.50 -5.34
CA LEU A 76 5.19 -16.30 -5.19
C LEU A 76 3.71 -16.56 -5.52
N TRP A 77 3.45 -17.46 -6.47
CA TRP A 77 2.11 -17.96 -6.76
C TRP A 77 1.54 -18.77 -5.60
N ALA A 78 2.29 -19.76 -5.09
CA ALA A 78 1.83 -20.63 -4.01
C ALA A 78 1.59 -19.87 -2.70
N ASP A 79 2.41 -18.87 -2.39
CA ASP A 79 2.26 -18.03 -1.20
C ASP A 79 1.07 -17.06 -1.33
N GLY A 80 0.97 -16.35 -2.46
CA GLY A 80 0.16 -15.13 -2.56
C GLY A 80 -0.88 -15.10 -3.68
N GLY A 81 -0.84 -16.05 -4.61
CA GLY A 81 -1.55 -15.95 -5.89
C GLY A 81 -0.92 -14.91 -6.83
N SER A 82 0.36 -14.57 -6.64
CA SER A 82 1.05 -13.58 -7.48
C SER A 82 1.26 -14.13 -8.89
N THR A 83 0.57 -13.55 -9.85
CA THR A 83 0.65 -13.94 -11.26
C THR A 83 1.95 -13.51 -11.90
N LEU A 84 2.56 -14.40 -12.68
CA LEU A 84 3.60 -14.00 -13.61
C LEU A 84 2.98 -13.16 -14.73
N THR A 85 3.50 -11.96 -14.93
CA THR A 85 3.07 -11.06 -16.03
C THR A 85 4.20 -10.90 -17.04
N THR A 86 3.84 -10.59 -18.28
CA THR A 86 4.79 -10.37 -19.38
C THR A 86 4.58 -8.98 -20.00
N GLY A 87 5.47 -8.56 -20.90
CA GLY A 87 5.36 -7.24 -21.55
C GLY A 87 5.57 -6.06 -20.59
N ASN A 88 6.31 -6.28 -19.50
CA ASN A 88 6.61 -5.22 -18.53
C ASN A 88 7.89 -4.47 -18.90
N SER A 89 7.89 -3.16 -18.71
CA SER A 89 9.07 -2.32 -18.67
C SER A 89 9.23 -1.76 -17.25
N VAL A 90 10.47 -1.75 -16.76
CA VAL A 90 10.77 -1.45 -15.36
C VAL A 90 11.93 -0.46 -15.29
N ASP A 91 11.68 0.66 -14.64
CA ASP A 91 12.71 1.61 -14.19
C ASP A 91 12.81 1.56 -12.66
N TYR A 92 13.93 1.99 -12.10
CA TYR A 92 14.10 2.10 -10.65
C TYR A 92 14.76 3.40 -10.26
N PHE A 93 14.36 3.90 -9.10
CA PHE A 93 14.86 5.13 -8.50
C PHE A 93 15.52 4.79 -7.18
N THR A 94 16.74 5.30 -6.98
CA THR A 94 17.51 5.13 -5.74
C THR A 94 17.62 6.42 -4.92
N SER A 95 17.13 7.54 -5.46
CA SER A 95 16.99 8.84 -4.80
C SER A 95 15.53 9.30 -4.80
N GLY A 96 15.12 9.98 -3.73
CA GLY A 96 13.78 10.55 -3.63
C GLY A 96 13.54 11.61 -4.70
N GLU A 97 14.52 12.48 -4.97
CA GLU A 97 14.40 13.55 -5.98
C GLU A 97 13.96 13.02 -7.35
N ALA A 98 14.65 11.99 -7.87
CA ALA A 98 14.33 11.41 -9.16
C ALA A 98 12.97 10.68 -9.13
N MET A 99 12.67 9.99 -8.03
CA MET A 99 11.41 9.29 -7.84
C MET A 99 10.20 10.24 -7.81
N PHE A 100 10.26 11.30 -7.00
CA PHE A 100 9.17 12.28 -6.90
C PHE A 100 9.04 13.12 -8.16
N ALA A 101 10.14 13.44 -8.85
CA ALA A 101 10.07 14.09 -10.16
C ALA A 101 9.27 13.23 -11.15
N ALA A 102 9.59 11.95 -11.26
CA ALA A 102 8.87 11.01 -12.12
C ALA A 102 7.40 10.81 -11.70
N LEU A 103 7.13 10.74 -10.39
CA LEU A 103 5.76 10.63 -9.85
C LEU A 103 4.93 11.87 -10.19
N PHE A 104 5.47 13.07 -9.97
CA PHE A 104 4.77 14.32 -10.30
C PHE A 104 4.52 14.47 -11.79
N GLU A 105 5.49 14.08 -12.63
CA GLU A 105 5.32 14.07 -14.08
C GLU A 105 4.19 13.11 -14.49
N ALA A 106 4.16 11.90 -13.95
CA ALA A 106 3.10 10.93 -14.23
C ALA A 106 1.71 11.46 -13.82
N ILE A 107 1.60 12.04 -12.61
CA ILE A 107 0.34 12.62 -12.11
C ILE A 107 -0.12 13.78 -13.00
N ALA A 108 0.78 14.67 -13.43
CA ALA A 108 0.43 15.80 -14.28
C ALA A 108 -0.18 15.34 -15.62
N HIS A 109 0.35 14.25 -16.19
CA HIS A 109 -0.12 13.70 -17.46
C HIS A 109 -1.35 12.79 -17.34
N ALA A 110 -1.77 12.41 -16.12
CA ALA A 110 -2.90 11.52 -15.90
C ALA A 110 -4.18 12.02 -16.57
N LYS A 111 -4.96 11.11 -17.15
CA LYS A 111 -6.18 11.42 -17.93
C LYS A 111 -7.44 10.76 -17.39
N HIS A 112 -7.32 9.64 -16.69
CA HIS A 112 -8.45 8.84 -16.24
C HIS A 112 -8.51 8.75 -14.72
N HIS A 113 -7.48 8.20 -14.08
CA HIS A 113 -7.48 8.02 -12.64
C HIS A 113 -6.08 8.04 -12.01
N ILE A 114 -6.04 8.46 -10.74
CA ILE A 114 -4.85 8.47 -9.90
C ILE A 114 -5.20 7.81 -8.58
N HIS A 115 -4.56 6.70 -8.27
CA HIS A 115 -4.74 5.96 -7.02
C HIS A 115 -3.43 5.93 -6.24
N LEU A 116 -3.42 6.54 -5.06
CA LEU A 116 -2.26 6.61 -4.20
C LEU A 116 -2.55 5.92 -2.87
N GLU A 117 -1.65 5.05 -2.43
CA GLU A 117 -1.67 4.39 -1.13
C GLU A 117 -0.31 4.55 -0.45
N TYR A 118 -0.26 5.27 0.67
CA TYR A 118 0.99 5.55 1.37
C TYR A 118 0.85 5.43 2.89
N TYR A 119 1.90 4.94 3.54
CA TYR A 119 1.96 4.81 5.00
C TYR A 119 2.20 6.16 5.68
N LEU A 120 3.30 6.86 5.35
CA LEU A 120 3.60 8.18 5.91
C LEU A 120 3.25 9.30 4.94
N LEU A 121 2.55 10.32 5.44
CA LEU A 121 2.31 11.59 4.77
C LEU A 121 2.69 12.71 5.75
N GLN A 122 3.84 13.34 5.51
CA GLN A 122 4.33 14.46 6.32
C GLN A 122 3.55 15.74 6.02
N ASN A 123 3.45 16.65 6.99
CA ASN A 123 2.82 17.95 6.79
C ASN A 123 3.86 18.98 6.33
N ASP A 124 4.36 18.82 5.11
CA ASP A 124 5.46 19.60 4.54
C ASP A 124 5.19 20.10 3.10
N ALA A 125 6.18 20.75 2.50
CA ALA A 125 6.05 21.35 1.17
C ALA A 125 5.91 20.31 0.05
N LEU A 126 6.50 19.12 0.19
CA LEU A 126 6.39 18.05 -0.81
C LEU A 126 4.95 17.52 -0.85
N VAL A 127 4.38 17.22 0.31
CA VAL A 127 3.02 16.70 0.42
C VAL A 127 1.99 17.77 0.05
N GLU A 128 2.21 19.03 0.45
CA GLU A 128 1.35 20.13 0.04
C GLU A 128 1.33 20.33 -1.48
N ARG A 129 2.51 20.26 -2.12
CA ARG A 129 2.62 20.30 -3.58
C ARG A 129 1.88 19.13 -4.23
N LEU A 130 2.06 17.91 -3.71
CA LEU A 130 1.34 16.73 -4.19
C LEU A 130 -0.17 16.94 -4.12
N LEU A 131 -0.71 17.29 -2.95
CA LEU A 131 -2.14 17.50 -2.76
C LEU A 131 -2.69 18.62 -3.65
N THR A 132 -1.91 19.68 -3.89
CA THR A 132 -2.30 20.77 -4.81
C THR A 132 -2.42 20.28 -6.25
N ILE A 133 -1.47 19.46 -6.72
CA ILE A 133 -1.53 18.89 -8.08
C ILE A 133 -2.73 17.92 -8.18
N LEU A 134 -2.92 17.05 -7.18
CA LEU A 134 -4.04 16.11 -7.14
C LEU A 134 -5.40 16.82 -7.14
N GLU A 135 -5.53 17.94 -6.42
CA GLU A 135 -6.73 18.80 -6.48
C GLU A 135 -6.98 19.36 -7.87
N ALA A 136 -5.93 19.81 -8.57
CA ALA A 136 -6.07 20.30 -9.93
C ALA A 136 -6.57 19.19 -10.87
N LYS A 137 -5.98 17.99 -10.77
CA LYS A 137 -6.42 16.82 -11.55
C LYS A 137 -7.86 16.41 -11.26
N ALA A 138 -8.28 16.44 -9.99
CA ALA A 138 -9.66 16.18 -9.62
C ALA A 138 -10.64 17.19 -10.24
N LYS A 139 -10.27 18.48 -10.26
CA LYS A 139 -11.07 19.54 -10.91
C LYS A 139 -11.13 19.39 -12.44
N GLU A 140 -10.11 18.80 -13.05
CA GLU A 140 -10.09 18.44 -14.47
C GLU A 140 -10.96 17.21 -14.78
N GLY A 141 -11.54 16.56 -13.77
CA GLY A 141 -12.39 15.38 -13.91
C GLY A 141 -11.64 14.05 -13.86
N VAL A 142 -10.33 14.06 -13.55
CA VAL A 142 -9.57 12.83 -13.28
C VAL A 142 -10.01 12.26 -11.94
N GLU A 143 -10.25 10.95 -11.88
CA GLU A 143 -10.68 10.30 -10.65
C GLU A 143 -9.49 10.11 -9.70
N VAL A 144 -9.46 10.85 -8.59
CA VAL A 144 -8.31 10.82 -7.67
C VAL A 144 -8.70 10.20 -6.33
N ARG A 145 -8.02 9.11 -5.95
CA ARG A 145 -8.16 8.46 -4.64
C ARG A 145 -6.85 8.43 -3.88
N LEU A 146 -6.88 8.91 -2.64
CA LEU A 146 -5.76 8.88 -1.70
C LEU A 146 -6.13 8.03 -0.47
N LEU A 147 -5.42 6.93 -0.30
CA LEU A 147 -5.51 6.07 0.88
C LEU A 147 -4.24 6.27 1.72
N TYR A 148 -4.42 6.60 3.00
CA TYR A 148 -3.30 6.74 3.91
C TYR A 148 -3.48 5.87 5.15
N ASP A 149 -2.41 5.69 5.91
CA ASP A 149 -2.45 4.99 7.19
C ASP A 149 -2.53 6.00 8.36
N ASP A 150 -3.51 5.85 9.25
CA ASP A 150 -3.84 6.80 10.35
C ASP A 150 -2.67 7.30 11.21
N LEU A 151 -1.62 6.49 11.36
CA LEU A 151 -0.52 6.70 12.32
C LEU A 151 0.62 7.45 11.65
N GLY A 152 0.81 7.24 10.35
CA GLY A 152 1.82 7.92 9.56
C GLY A 152 1.39 9.25 8.95
N ASN A 153 0.12 9.62 9.11
CA ASN A 153 -0.44 10.82 8.52
C ASN A 153 -0.37 12.02 9.46
N GLU A 154 0.42 13.01 9.09
CA GLU A 154 0.54 14.30 9.78
C GLU A 154 -0.33 15.39 9.13
N VAL A 155 -0.84 15.14 7.92
CA VAL A 155 -1.66 16.11 7.17
C VAL A 155 -2.94 16.45 7.95
N PRO A 156 -3.25 17.75 8.17
CA PRO A 156 -4.44 18.17 8.89
C PRO A 156 -5.74 17.75 8.19
N ARG A 157 -6.74 17.31 8.96
CA ARG A 157 -8.07 16.96 8.43
C ARG A 157 -8.73 18.08 7.62
N LEU A 158 -8.45 19.34 7.95
CA LEU A 158 -8.96 20.50 7.21
C LEU A 158 -8.41 20.54 5.78
N ARG A 159 -7.16 20.14 5.56
CA ARG A 159 -6.55 20.09 4.23
C ARG A 159 -7.28 19.07 3.34
N TYR A 160 -7.59 17.90 3.89
CA TYR A 160 -8.39 16.89 3.22
C TYR A 160 -9.81 17.34 2.86
N ARG A 161 -10.40 18.29 3.59
CA ARG A 161 -11.69 18.89 3.19
C ARG A 161 -11.57 19.72 1.92
N GLY A 162 -10.45 20.42 1.72
CA GLY A 162 -10.15 21.13 0.46
C GLY A 162 -10.05 20.14 -0.69
N PHE A 163 -9.27 19.08 -0.50
CA PHE A 163 -9.11 18.02 -1.48
C PHE A 163 -10.43 17.34 -1.87
N ALA A 164 -11.27 17.03 -0.87
CA ALA A 164 -12.59 16.47 -1.11
C ALA A 164 -13.54 17.42 -1.87
N LYS A 165 -13.50 18.73 -1.56
CA LYS A 165 -14.29 19.74 -2.29
C LYS A 165 -13.86 19.89 -3.75
N ALA A 166 -12.60 19.57 -4.07
CA ALA A 166 -12.08 19.58 -5.44
C ALA A 166 -12.50 18.34 -6.26
N GLY A 167 -13.22 17.39 -5.66
CA GLY A 167 -13.61 16.11 -6.30
C GLY A 167 -12.69 14.94 -5.95
N GLY A 168 -11.68 15.15 -5.10
CA GLY A 168 -10.79 14.08 -4.65
C GLY A 168 -11.45 13.18 -3.60
N HIS A 169 -11.10 11.91 -3.60
CA HIS A 169 -11.54 10.94 -2.60
C HIS A 169 -10.39 10.61 -1.66
N VAL A 170 -10.61 10.74 -0.36
CA VAL A 170 -9.59 10.41 0.64
C VAL A 170 -10.16 9.58 1.77
N SER A 171 -9.42 8.55 2.17
CA SER A 171 -9.75 7.75 3.35
C SER A 171 -8.50 7.30 4.07
N SER A 172 -8.66 7.02 5.36
CA SER A 172 -7.68 6.27 6.11
C SER A 172 -7.97 4.77 6.02
N PHE A 173 -6.92 3.97 5.95
CA PHE A 173 -6.99 2.49 5.96
C PHE A 173 -7.58 1.95 7.27
N TYR A 174 -7.37 2.68 8.37
CA TYR A 174 -8.07 2.45 9.63
C TYR A 174 -9.05 3.58 9.87
N ARG A 175 -10.33 3.27 10.11
CA ARG A 175 -11.28 4.26 10.63
C ARG A 175 -11.48 4.01 12.12
N GLY A 176 -10.88 4.84 12.99
CA GLY A 176 -11.32 4.93 14.39
C GLY A 176 -10.28 5.39 15.41
N LEU A 177 -10.75 6.23 16.34
CA LEU A 177 -10.10 6.74 17.56
C LEU A 177 -9.83 5.66 18.63
N ALA A 178 -9.50 4.43 18.26
CA ALA A 178 -8.98 3.52 19.28
C ALA A 178 -7.62 4.08 19.70
N PRO A 179 -7.44 4.53 20.96
CA PRO A 179 -6.19 5.11 21.39
C PRO A 179 -5.07 4.13 21.08
N ALA A 180 -3.86 4.65 20.88
CA ALA A 180 -2.61 3.92 20.73
C ALA A 180 -2.25 3.01 21.93
N ILE A 181 -3.23 2.55 22.70
CA ILE A 181 -3.15 1.52 23.73
C ILE A 181 -3.11 0.16 23.01
N GLY A 182 -1.96 -0.08 22.37
CA GLY A 182 -1.21 -1.33 22.48
C GLY A 182 -1.32 -2.42 21.40
N PHE A 183 -2.40 -2.57 20.61
CA PHE A 183 -2.54 -3.82 19.78
C PHE A 183 -3.04 -3.67 18.34
N ARG A 184 -3.21 -2.44 17.85
CA ARG A 184 -3.44 -2.19 16.41
C ARG A 184 -2.17 -1.71 15.69
N ILE A 185 -1.07 -1.48 16.41
CA ILE A 185 0.19 -1.00 15.83
C ILE A 185 0.82 -2.03 14.88
N ASN A 186 0.60 -3.33 15.10
CA ASN A 186 1.22 -4.37 14.27
C ASN A 186 0.44 -4.67 12.98
N TYR A 187 -0.77 -4.13 12.83
CA TYR A 187 -1.54 -4.23 11.61
C TYR A 187 -1.62 -2.81 11.06
N ARG A 188 -0.66 -2.42 10.21
CA ARG A 188 -0.66 -1.13 9.50
C ARG A 188 -0.62 -1.38 8.02
N ASN A 189 -1.12 -0.42 7.26
CA ASN A 189 -0.86 -0.42 5.83
C ASN A 189 0.49 0.21 5.56
N HIS A 190 1.52 -0.62 5.36
CA HIS A 190 2.87 -0.13 5.09
C HIS A 190 3.18 -0.02 3.59
N ARG A 191 2.17 -0.10 2.72
CA ARG A 191 2.37 -0.02 1.26
C ARG A 191 2.69 1.41 0.85
N LYS A 192 3.43 1.52 -0.25
CA LYS A 192 3.64 2.76 -1.02
C LYS A 192 3.38 2.37 -2.47
N ILE A 193 2.17 2.62 -2.92
CA ILE A 193 1.69 2.29 -4.26
C ILE A 193 1.13 3.55 -4.88
N ALA A 194 1.53 3.84 -6.11
CA ALA A 194 0.84 4.82 -6.95
C ALA A 194 0.47 4.16 -8.27
N VAL A 195 -0.80 4.23 -8.67
CA VAL A 195 -1.28 3.77 -9.97
C VAL A 195 -1.86 4.95 -10.73
N ILE A 196 -1.34 5.19 -11.92
CA ILE A 196 -1.75 6.28 -12.82
C ILE A 196 -2.34 5.66 -14.09
N ASP A 197 -3.62 5.94 -14.34
CA ASP A 197 -4.40 5.50 -15.49
C ASP A 197 -4.39 3.98 -15.72
N GLY A 198 -4.05 3.18 -14.70
CA GLY A 198 -3.84 1.73 -14.83
C GLY A 198 -2.67 1.33 -15.73
N ALA A 199 -1.86 2.30 -16.18
CA ALA A 199 -0.77 2.11 -17.15
C ALA A 199 0.62 2.27 -16.52
N LEU A 200 0.74 3.13 -15.50
CA LEU A 200 1.96 3.34 -14.74
C LEU A 200 1.74 2.94 -13.28
N GLY A 201 2.68 2.19 -12.72
CA GLY A 201 2.65 1.75 -11.33
C GLY A 201 3.96 2.02 -10.61
N PHE A 202 3.92 2.73 -9.49
CA PHE A 202 5.07 2.91 -8.60
C PHE A 202 4.89 2.01 -7.38
N ILE A 203 5.96 1.31 -6.99
CA ILE A 203 6.02 0.53 -5.75
C ILE A 203 7.42 0.58 -5.16
N GLY A 204 7.55 0.82 -3.86
CA GLY A 204 8.86 0.96 -3.23
C GLY A 204 8.83 1.31 -1.75
N GLY A 205 9.93 1.87 -1.25
CA GLY A 205 10.10 2.22 0.16
C GLY A 205 9.91 3.70 0.50
N PHE A 206 10.10 4.63 -0.45
CA PHE A 206 9.91 6.06 -0.21
C PHE A 206 8.45 6.39 0.18
N ASN A 207 8.24 7.01 1.34
CA ASN A 207 6.93 7.61 1.68
C ASN A 207 6.85 9.06 1.17
N LEU A 208 5.79 9.78 1.52
CA LEU A 208 5.57 11.16 1.08
C LEU A 208 6.06 12.13 2.16
N GLY A 209 7.20 12.77 1.90
CA GLY A 209 7.74 13.84 2.75
C GLY A 209 9.16 14.27 2.38
N GLU A 210 9.58 15.43 2.88
CA GLU A 210 10.87 16.08 2.60
C GLU A 210 12.06 15.31 3.19
N ASP A 211 11.85 14.48 4.22
CA ASP A 211 12.87 13.56 4.73
C ASP A 211 13.43 12.66 3.62
N TYR A 212 12.57 12.23 2.68
CA TYR A 212 12.94 11.37 1.56
C TYR A 212 13.67 12.11 0.44
N LEU A 213 13.65 13.45 0.46
CA LEU A 213 14.53 14.30 -0.36
C LEU A 213 15.88 14.55 0.31
N GLY A 214 16.09 14.02 1.52
CA GLY A 214 17.30 14.27 2.31
C GLY A 214 17.33 15.65 2.98
N LEU A 215 16.18 16.33 3.06
CA LEU A 215 16.02 17.64 3.72
C LEU A 215 15.71 17.50 5.21
N GLY A 216 15.48 16.28 5.68
CA GLY A 216 15.23 15.94 7.07
C GLY A 216 16.48 15.94 7.95
N PRO A 217 16.31 15.81 9.27
CA PRO A 217 17.42 15.79 10.24
C PRO A 217 18.36 14.59 10.06
N LEU A 218 17.91 13.53 9.40
CA LEU A 218 18.73 12.35 9.08
C LEU A 218 19.58 12.54 7.82
N GLY A 219 19.41 13.65 7.09
CA GLY A 219 20.12 13.92 5.85
C GLY A 219 19.77 12.91 4.76
N ALA A 220 20.76 12.53 3.95
CA ALA A 220 20.58 11.69 2.78
C ALA A 220 19.81 10.38 3.07
N TRP A 221 18.69 10.20 2.37
CA TRP A 221 17.84 9.02 2.50
C TRP A 221 18.06 8.03 1.35
N ARG A 222 18.48 6.80 1.69
CA ARG A 222 18.65 5.73 0.70
C ARG A 222 17.45 4.79 0.75
N ASP A 223 16.69 4.75 -0.34
CA ASP A 223 15.62 3.79 -0.55
C ASP A 223 15.53 3.38 -2.03
N THR A 224 14.59 2.51 -2.39
CA THR A 224 14.35 2.10 -3.78
C THR A 224 12.85 2.08 -4.08
N THR A 225 12.48 2.71 -5.19
CA THR A 225 11.16 2.59 -5.80
C THR A 225 11.29 2.14 -7.23
N VAL A 226 10.39 1.27 -7.66
CA VAL A 226 10.30 0.76 -9.00
C VAL A 226 9.11 1.42 -9.70
N LEU A 227 9.33 1.90 -10.92
CA LEU A 227 8.27 2.32 -11.85
C LEU A 227 8.08 1.21 -12.88
N ILE A 228 6.84 0.75 -12.98
CA ILE A 228 6.41 -0.36 -13.81
C ILE A 228 5.45 0.17 -14.87
N ARG A 229 5.65 -0.28 -16.11
CA ARG A 229 4.71 -0.14 -17.22
C ARG A 229 4.37 -1.53 -17.75
N GLY A 230 3.10 -1.77 -18.07
CA GLY A 230 2.65 -3.07 -18.59
C GLY A 230 1.72 -3.82 -17.62
N ASP A 231 1.54 -5.11 -17.86
CA ASP A 231 0.51 -5.93 -17.20
C ASP A 231 0.65 -6.02 -15.68
N ALA A 232 1.86 -5.91 -15.14
CA ALA A 232 2.11 -5.92 -13.70
C ALA A 232 1.39 -4.77 -12.96
N VAL A 233 1.08 -3.66 -13.63
CA VAL A 233 0.34 -2.53 -13.03
C VAL A 233 -1.08 -2.93 -12.61
N LYS A 234 -1.69 -3.89 -13.30
CA LYS A 234 -3.02 -4.44 -12.94
C LYS A 234 -3.02 -5.08 -11.55
N GLY A 235 -1.91 -5.72 -11.16
CA GLY A 235 -1.75 -6.28 -9.83
C GLY A 235 -1.70 -5.22 -8.73
N LEU A 236 -1.02 -4.09 -9.01
CA LEU A 236 -0.98 -2.93 -8.10
C LEU A 236 -2.37 -2.28 -7.99
N GLN A 237 -3.08 -2.11 -9.11
CA GLN A 237 -4.45 -1.59 -9.14
C GLN A 237 -5.39 -2.47 -8.33
N LEU A 238 -5.35 -3.80 -8.52
CA LEU A 238 -6.16 -4.74 -7.75
C LEU A 238 -5.84 -4.64 -6.25
N ARG A 239 -4.56 -4.53 -5.89
CA ARG A 239 -4.16 -4.38 -4.48
C ARG A 239 -4.74 -3.10 -3.88
N PHE A 240 -4.61 -1.98 -4.57
CA PHE A 240 -5.20 -0.71 -4.17
C PHE A 240 -6.71 -0.83 -4.00
N ALA A 241 -7.42 -1.41 -4.97
CA ALA A 241 -8.88 -1.55 -4.94
C ALA A 241 -9.36 -2.37 -3.73
N LEU A 242 -8.64 -3.45 -3.39
CA LEU A 242 -8.93 -4.27 -2.20
C LEU A 242 -8.74 -3.50 -0.89
N ASP A 243 -7.73 -2.63 -0.82
CA ASP A 243 -7.45 -1.82 0.36
C ASP A 243 -8.38 -0.60 0.47
N TRP A 244 -8.74 0.00 -0.66
CA TRP A 244 -9.79 1.01 -0.74
C TRP A 244 -11.11 0.42 -0.25
N HIS A 245 -11.57 -0.69 -0.83
CA HIS A 245 -12.81 -1.35 -0.40
C HIS A 245 -12.77 -1.73 1.07
N TRP A 246 -11.63 -2.18 1.59
CA TRP A 246 -11.51 -2.45 3.01
C TRP A 246 -11.79 -1.20 3.87
N ALA A 247 -11.21 -0.07 3.49
CA ALA A 247 -11.27 1.19 4.19
C ALA A 247 -12.65 1.89 4.08
N THR A 248 -13.26 1.88 2.88
CA THR A 248 -14.44 2.68 2.54
C THR A 248 -15.71 1.87 2.38
N LYS A 249 -15.59 0.55 2.11
CA LYS A 249 -16.66 -0.33 1.63
C LYS A 249 -17.17 0.00 0.22
N GLU A 250 -16.43 0.83 -0.51
CA GLU A 250 -16.71 1.20 -1.89
C GLU A 250 -15.83 0.37 -2.83
N ASP A 251 -16.39 -0.10 -3.94
CA ASP A 251 -15.60 -0.72 -4.99
C ASP A 251 -14.95 0.36 -5.88
N VAL A 252 -13.73 0.09 -6.33
CA VAL A 252 -13.04 0.91 -7.33
C VAL A 252 -13.42 0.33 -8.70
N PRO A 253 -13.98 1.13 -9.63
CA PRO A 253 -14.34 0.68 -10.97
C PRO A 253 -13.16 0.14 -11.79
#